data_AF-A0A2N1TR94-F1
#
_entry.id   AF-A0A2N1TR94-F1
#
_cell.length_a   1.000
_cell.length_b   1.000
_cell.length_c   1.000
_cell.angle_alpha   90.00
_cell.angle_beta   90.00
_cell.angle_gamma   90.00
#
_symmetry.space_group_name_H-M   'P 1'
#
loop_
_entity.id
_entity.type
_entity.pdbx_description
1 polymer ?
#
loop_
_entity_poly.entity_id
_entity_poly.type
_entity_poly.pdbx_seq_one_letter_code
_entity_poly.pdbx_strand_id
1 'polypeptide(L)'
;MIKNQIIKLIACSITVFMFLVPSTTAFSESSGVMIDLEVMMSSPDGDVEILPPLDPNMPKDERTIHNLYRKLLGRDPDPEGLTNWLIHLRKHGVASVEKAIKRSDEFAIGGMYRELLGRNPDRGGIEMWLAEIRKGNHNLDSVRESILNSREYQERTPSDSPSQPDEQIVEEPGSETGDQPGQIPVDSEETDQSEVIADEDGENDESEAISEEAQQVAQTQYEKMLAEIGIPDFTNNRDYDPAIRAGHEVLKKDWISPSVFSKFLSTKYIPSLQKNLKNAQKKYEKLVEKNKTDKFLGLGDDIESAGKKVQEARKKLESACSELSVALQQADSAANIFQSNRALYTVRLARLEQELKRLGDPDDSSTASERQRIIESMIPIREKIKDCEHRLSKHKILRAVFKQ
;
A
#
# COMPACT_ATOMS: atom_id res chain seq x y z
N MET A 1 53.24 -16.82 -33.35
CA MET A 1 54.08 -15.59 -33.19
C MET A 1 53.18 -14.42 -32.80
N ILE A 2 53.74 -13.26 -32.43
CA ILE A 2 52.99 -12.02 -32.13
C ILE A 2 52.08 -12.10 -30.88
N LYS A 3 52.57 -12.76 -29.82
CA LYS A 3 52.62 -12.10 -28.51
C LYS A 3 53.99 -11.43 -28.38
N ASN A 4 54.09 -10.38 -27.56
CA ASN A 4 55.31 -9.61 -27.24
C ASN A 4 55.95 -8.81 -28.40
N GLN A 5 55.45 -7.60 -28.70
CA GLN A 5 56.32 -6.51 -29.23
C GLN A 5 55.87 -5.06 -29.02
N ILE A 6 54.65 -4.76 -28.56
CA ILE A 6 54.19 -3.36 -28.34
C ILE A 6 53.26 -3.28 -27.12
N ILE A 7 53.63 -3.25 -25.82
CA ILE A 7 54.90 -3.25 -25.06
C ILE A 7 56.13 -2.71 -25.80
N LYS A 8 56.07 -1.44 -26.23
CA LYS A 8 57.25 -0.64 -26.64
C LYS A 8 57.00 0.86 -26.77
N LEU A 9 56.16 1.44 -25.90
CA LEU A 9 56.08 2.90 -25.73
C LEU A 9 55.85 3.29 -24.26
N ILE A 10 56.75 2.81 -23.39
CA ILE A 10 56.90 3.25 -21.99
C ILE A 10 58.24 4.02 -21.89
N ALA A 11 58.32 4.94 -20.94
CA ALA A 11 59.51 5.65 -20.46
C ALA A 11 59.99 6.91 -21.22
N CYS A 12 59.33 8.05 -20.92
CA CYS A 12 59.99 9.34 -20.60
C CYS A 12 58.92 10.23 -19.92
N SER A 13 59.11 10.87 -18.76
CA SER A 13 60.26 10.96 -17.83
C SER A 13 59.83 10.38 -16.45
N ILE A 14 60.67 9.68 -15.66
CA ILE A 14 61.97 10.07 -15.08
C ILE A 14 61.79 11.27 -14.11
N THR A 15 61.41 11.01 -12.85
CA THR A 15 62.29 10.73 -11.70
C THR A 15 62.82 11.99 -10.97
N VAL A 16 62.31 12.23 -9.76
CA VAL A 16 63.06 12.78 -8.61
C VAL A 16 62.67 11.98 -7.36
N PHE A 17 63.57 11.90 -6.38
CA PHE A 17 63.49 11.03 -5.19
C PHE A 17 63.93 11.83 -3.94
N MET A 18 63.53 11.35 -2.75
CA MET A 18 64.16 11.62 -1.43
C MET A 18 63.74 12.85 -0.60
N PHE A 19 64.02 12.73 0.72
CA PHE A 19 63.88 13.67 1.86
C PHE A 19 62.46 13.87 2.47
N LEU A 20 62.25 13.83 3.81
CA LEU A 20 63.04 13.17 4.89
C LEU A 20 62.25 13.06 6.24
N VAL A 21 62.24 11.87 6.87
CA VAL A 21 62.16 11.64 8.34
C VAL A 21 60.82 11.95 9.10
N PRO A 22 60.50 11.26 10.23
CA PRO A 22 59.13 10.78 10.48
C PRO A 22 58.61 10.95 11.94
N SER A 23 57.66 10.08 12.34
CA SER A 23 57.15 9.80 13.70
C SER A 23 56.07 10.76 14.22
N THR A 24 55.16 10.35 15.13
CA THR A 24 55.11 9.14 15.97
C THR A 24 53.80 8.35 15.84
N THR A 25 53.88 7.02 15.96
CA THR A 25 52.75 6.13 16.24
C THR A 25 52.26 6.26 17.69
N ALA A 26 50.96 6.09 17.91
CA ALA A 26 50.39 5.75 19.21
C ALA A 26 49.44 4.55 19.03
N PHE A 27 49.80 3.41 19.60
CA PHE A 27 49.09 2.14 19.49
C PHE A 27 48.76 1.62 20.88
N SER A 28 47.50 1.25 21.11
CA SER A 28 47.08 0.33 22.17
C SER A 28 45.68 -0.21 21.85
N GLU A 29 45.39 -1.45 22.23
CA GLU A 29 44.32 -2.25 21.64
C GLU A 29 43.07 -2.34 22.52
N SER A 30 41.88 -2.26 21.90
CA SER A 30 40.78 -3.20 22.18
C SER A 30 39.70 -3.11 21.09
N SER A 31 39.64 -4.11 20.21
CA SER A 31 38.55 -4.44 19.26
C SER A 31 37.75 -3.26 18.62
N GLY A 32 37.85 -2.95 17.32
CA GLY A 32 38.61 -3.63 16.26
C GLY A 32 37.93 -3.67 14.89
N VAL A 33 37.24 -2.60 14.47
CA VAL A 33 36.89 -2.38 13.05
C VAL A 33 37.06 -0.88 12.75
N MET A 34 38.04 -0.56 11.92
CA MET A 34 38.11 0.71 11.18
C MET A 34 37.43 0.49 9.83
N ILE A 35 36.73 1.50 9.33
CA ILE A 35 36.33 1.60 7.91
C ILE A 35 36.77 3.00 7.47
N ASP A 36 37.64 3.08 6.47
CA ASP A 36 38.22 4.35 6.04
C ASP A 36 37.17 5.24 5.36
N LEU A 37 37.15 6.52 5.74
CA LEU A 37 36.16 7.50 5.28
C LEU A 37 36.55 8.13 3.93
N GLU A 38 37.24 7.39 3.07
CA GLU A 38 37.89 7.90 1.84
C GLU A 38 37.45 7.16 0.55
N VAL A 39 36.25 6.57 0.57
CA VAL A 39 35.62 5.92 -0.61
C VAL A 39 34.17 6.41 -0.79
N MET A 40 33.95 7.73 -0.85
CA MET A 40 32.60 8.28 -1.03
C MET A 40 32.48 9.57 -1.88
N MET A 41 33.44 9.87 -2.76
CA MET A 41 33.30 10.96 -3.76
C MET A 41 33.87 10.61 -5.14
N SER A 42 33.29 9.62 -5.82
CA SER A 42 33.31 9.53 -7.29
C SER A 42 32.19 8.62 -7.81
N SER A 43 31.20 9.21 -8.48
CA SER A 43 30.17 8.51 -9.29
C SER A 43 30.70 8.33 -10.73
N PRO A 44 30.30 7.27 -11.46
CA PRO A 44 28.91 7.03 -11.86
C PRO A 44 28.38 5.61 -11.56
N ASP A 45 27.22 5.31 -12.15
CA ASP A 45 26.55 4.01 -12.28
C ASP A 45 25.84 3.42 -11.05
N GLY A 46 24.51 3.56 -11.04
CA GLY A 46 23.57 2.74 -10.27
C GLY A 46 23.13 3.31 -8.92
N ASP A 47 21.82 3.58 -8.78
CA ASP A 47 21.20 3.99 -7.51
C ASP A 47 21.15 2.82 -6.50
N VAL A 48 22.27 2.61 -5.81
CA VAL A 48 22.31 1.75 -4.61
C VAL A 48 21.63 2.49 -3.47
N GLU A 49 20.33 2.22 -3.26
CA GLU A 49 19.58 2.76 -2.12
C GLU A 49 20.23 2.32 -0.79
N ILE A 50 21.04 3.20 -0.18
CA ILE A 50 21.76 2.91 1.06
C ILE A 50 20.76 2.87 2.22
N LEU A 51 20.22 1.67 2.47
CA LEU A 51 19.21 1.45 3.51
C LEU A 51 19.72 1.87 4.89
N PRO A 52 19.01 2.75 5.62
CA PRO A 52 19.51 3.36 6.85
C PRO A 52 19.77 2.29 7.92
N PRO A 53 20.83 2.40 8.74
CA PRO A 53 21.20 1.37 9.72
C PRO A 53 20.06 1.08 10.69
N LEU A 54 19.88 -0.21 11.02
CA LEU A 54 18.81 -0.67 11.92
C LEU A 54 19.00 -0.11 13.33
N ASP A 55 17.92 0.34 13.96
CA ASP A 55 17.92 0.83 15.34
C ASP A 55 18.57 -0.20 16.28
N PRO A 56 19.59 0.16 17.08
CA PRO A 56 20.23 -0.77 18.03
C PRO A 56 19.29 -1.31 19.12
N ASN A 57 18.10 -0.74 19.32
CA ASN A 57 17.11 -1.20 20.31
C ASN A 57 16.00 -2.09 19.74
N MET A 58 15.81 -2.14 18.41
CA MET A 58 14.87 -3.02 17.71
C MET A 58 14.92 -4.48 18.26
N PRO A 59 13.75 -5.13 18.47
CA PRO A 59 13.67 -6.51 18.96
C PRO A 59 14.54 -7.50 18.18
N LYS A 60 15.12 -8.49 18.87
CA LYS A 60 16.08 -9.43 18.26
C LYS A 60 15.50 -10.18 17.05
N ASP A 61 14.27 -10.70 17.18
CA ASP A 61 13.56 -11.39 16.10
C ASP A 61 13.41 -10.49 14.86
N GLU A 62 12.95 -9.25 15.08
CA GLU A 62 12.65 -8.23 14.07
C GLU A 62 13.94 -7.80 13.34
N ARG A 63 15.00 -7.48 14.10
CA ARG A 63 16.35 -7.23 13.58
C ARG A 63 16.86 -8.39 12.73
N THR A 64 16.58 -9.63 13.12
CA THR A 64 16.95 -10.81 12.33
C THR A 64 16.19 -10.89 11.01
N ILE A 65 14.88 -10.59 10.97
CA ILE A 65 14.12 -10.51 9.70
C ILE A 65 14.64 -9.38 8.82
N HIS A 66 14.82 -8.18 9.36
CA HIS A 66 15.38 -7.04 8.61
C HIS A 66 16.77 -7.35 8.02
N ASN A 67 17.68 -7.92 8.82
CA ASN A 67 19.01 -8.31 8.33
C ASN A 67 18.94 -9.37 7.22
N LEU A 68 18.03 -10.35 7.29
CA LEU A 68 17.84 -11.34 6.23
C LEU A 68 17.30 -10.68 4.95
N TYR A 69 16.28 -9.83 5.08
CA TYR A 69 15.67 -9.11 3.96
C TYR A 69 16.68 -8.26 3.20
N ARG A 70 17.43 -7.42 3.93
CA ARG A 70 18.46 -6.56 3.35
C ARG A 70 19.57 -7.36 2.67
N LYS A 71 20.01 -8.46 3.28
CA LYS A 71 21.08 -9.33 2.76
C LYS A 71 20.68 -10.14 1.52
N LEU A 72 19.40 -10.50 1.36
CA LEU A 72 18.94 -11.41 0.30
C LEU A 72 18.18 -10.70 -0.83
N LEU A 73 17.38 -9.70 -0.47
CA LEU A 73 16.48 -9.01 -1.39
C LEU A 73 16.92 -7.56 -1.67
N GLY A 74 17.84 -7.00 -0.87
CA GLY A 74 18.30 -5.62 -1.04
C GLY A 74 17.30 -4.55 -0.59
N ARG A 75 16.24 -4.93 0.12
CA ARG A 75 15.18 -4.06 0.64
C ARG A 75 14.89 -4.35 2.12
N ASP A 76 14.12 -3.48 2.76
CA ASP A 76 13.46 -3.79 4.03
C ASP A 76 12.18 -4.63 3.83
N PRO A 77 11.77 -5.43 4.84
CA PRO A 77 10.53 -6.18 4.80
C PRO A 77 9.31 -5.26 4.80
N ASP A 78 8.28 -5.69 4.09
CA ASP A 78 6.95 -5.10 4.16
C ASP A 78 6.26 -5.48 5.49
N PRO A 79 5.38 -4.64 6.08
CA PRO A 79 4.86 -4.89 7.43
C PRO A 79 4.03 -6.18 7.59
N GLU A 80 3.34 -6.60 6.53
CA GLU A 80 2.57 -7.85 6.51
C GLU A 80 3.49 -9.06 6.43
N GLY A 81 4.46 -9.06 5.49
CA GLY A 81 5.53 -10.05 5.42
C GLY A 81 6.31 -10.15 6.72
N LEU A 82 6.75 -9.03 7.31
CA LEU A 82 7.44 -8.97 8.61
C LEU A 82 6.62 -9.67 9.70
N THR A 83 5.32 -9.39 9.79
CA THR A 83 4.43 -10.02 10.77
C THR A 83 4.35 -11.54 10.58
N ASN A 84 4.17 -11.98 9.34
CA ASN A 84 4.14 -13.40 8.99
C ASN A 84 5.49 -14.10 9.25
N TRP A 85 6.61 -13.44 8.97
CA TRP A 85 7.95 -13.95 9.23
C TRP A 85 8.30 -13.99 10.72
N LEU A 86 7.82 -13.06 11.54
CA LEU A 86 7.97 -13.13 13.00
C LEU A 86 7.24 -14.35 13.58
N ILE A 87 6.05 -14.68 13.07
CA ILE A 87 5.32 -15.90 13.43
C ILE A 87 6.10 -17.15 12.96
N HIS A 88 6.58 -17.16 11.71
CA HIS A 88 7.32 -18.30 11.15
C HIS A 88 8.68 -18.50 11.85
N LEU A 89 9.40 -17.43 12.19
CA LEU A 89 10.68 -17.45 12.91
C LEU A 89 10.52 -18.07 14.30
N ARG A 90 9.48 -17.68 15.05
CA ARG A 90 9.20 -18.22 16.38
C ARG A 90 8.82 -19.71 16.37
N LYS A 91 8.24 -20.19 15.27
CA LYS A 91 7.78 -21.57 15.11
C LYS A 91 8.80 -22.51 14.45
N HIS A 92 9.66 -21.99 13.57
CA HIS A 92 10.54 -22.79 12.70
C HIS A 92 12.00 -22.31 12.64
N GLY A 93 12.34 -21.21 13.32
CA GLY A 93 13.71 -20.70 13.43
C GLY A 93 14.24 -19.96 12.19
N VAL A 94 15.34 -19.23 12.39
CA VAL A 94 15.97 -18.34 11.40
C VAL A 94 16.34 -19.05 10.10
N ALA A 95 16.88 -20.27 10.18
CA ALA A 95 17.29 -21.05 9.00
C ALA A 95 16.09 -21.47 8.12
N SER A 96 14.89 -21.61 8.70
CA SER A 96 13.65 -21.89 7.94
C SER A 96 13.19 -20.64 7.17
N VAL A 97 13.28 -19.46 7.81
CA VAL A 97 13.01 -18.16 7.16
C VAL A 97 13.99 -17.92 6.00
N GLU A 98 15.30 -18.06 6.23
CA GLU A 98 16.31 -17.85 5.19
C GLU A 98 16.09 -18.78 3.98
N LYS A 99 15.78 -20.05 4.24
CA LYS A 99 15.48 -21.05 3.21
C LYS A 99 14.18 -20.78 2.47
N ALA A 100 13.19 -20.16 3.12
CA ALA A 100 11.92 -19.79 2.48
C ALA A 100 12.08 -18.53 1.62
N ILE A 101 12.80 -17.50 2.09
CA ILE A 101 13.13 -16.31 1.28
C ILE A 101 13.94 -16.71 0.04
N LYS A 102 14.96 -17.55 0.18
CA LYS A 102 15.76 -18.07 -0.96
C LYS A 102 14.98 -18.96 -1.94
N ARG A 103 13.71 -19.26 -1.67
CA ARG A 103 12.81 -20.06 -2.51
C ARG A 103 11.62 -19.27 -3.05
N SER A 104 11.52 -17.98 -2.77
CA SER A 104 10.46 -17.14 -3.35
C SER A 104 10.83 -16.70 -4.77
N ASP A 105 9.81 -16.51 -5.60
CA ASP A 105 9.97 -15.90 -6.92
C ASP A 105 10.61 -14.51 -6.82
N GLU A 106 10.35 -13.80 -5.72
CA GLU A 106 10.95 -12.50 -5.39
C GLU A 106 12.49 -12.55 -5.35
N PHE A 107 13.07 -13.59 -4.74
CA PHE A 107 14.53 -13.77 -4.69
C PHE A 107 15.09 -14.10 -6.08
N ALA A 108 14.36 -14.86 -6.90
CA ALA A 108 14.75 -15.17 -8.28
C ALA A 108 14.71 -13.91 -9.18
N ILE A 109 13.61 -13.14 -9.14
CA ILE A 109 13.46 -11.88 -9.89
C ILE A 109 14.52 -10.85 -9.45
N GLY A 110 14.74 -10.69 -8.14
CA GLY A 110 15.82 -9.84 -7.63
C GLY A 110 17.21 -10.31 -8.08
N GLY A 111 17.40 -11.61 -8.27
CA GLY A 111 18.58 -12.17 -8.94
C GLY A 111 18.71 -11.71 -10.39
N MET A 112 17.66 -11.87 -11.20
CA MET A 112 17.64 -11.50 -12.62
C MET A 112 17.92 -10.00 -12.84
N TYR A 113 17.33 -9.11 -12.03
CA TYR A 113 17.59 -7.67 -12.12
C TYR A 113 19.06 -7.33 -11.84
N ARG A 114 19.69 -7.97 -10.85
CA ARG A 114 21.12 -7.77 -10.55
C ARG A 114 22.04 -8.40 -11.61
N GLU A 115 21.64 -9.53 -12.17
CA GLU A 115 22.38 -10.25 -13.22
C GLU A 115 22.35 -9.51 -14.57
N LEU A 116 21.18 -9.03 -14.98
CA LEU A 116 20.93 -8.48 -16.32
C LEU A 116 21.03 -6.95 -16.37
N LEU A 117 20.43 -6.25 -15.40
CA LEU A 117 20.35 -4.78 -15.35
C LEU A 117 21.38 -4.16 -14.39
N GLY A 118 22.08 -4.96 -13.59
CA GLY A 118 23.12 -4.51 -12.65
C GLY A 118 22.60 -3.73 -11.44
N ARG A 119 21.27 -3.65 -11.24
CA ARG A 119 20.61 -2.95 -10.12
C ARG A 119 19.70 -3.88 -9.33
N ASN A 120 19.21 -3.42 -8.18
CA ASN A 120 18.03 -4.05 -7.57
C ASN A 120 16.76 -3.65 -8.35
N PRO A 121 15.74 -4.51 -8.38
CA PRO A 121 14.41 -4.10 -8.85
C PRO A 121 13.85 -3.05 -7.90
N ASP A 122 13.13 -2.08 -8.46
CA ASP A 122 12.33 -1.15 -7.68
C ASP A 122 11.07 -1.85 -7.13
N ARG A 123 10.44 -1.21 -6.14
CA ARG A 123 9.27 -1.75 -5.45
C ARG A 123 8.07 -1.97 -6.40
N GLY A 124 7.88 -1.09 -7.38
CA GLY A 124 6.75 -1.16 -8.31
C GLY A 124 6.90 -2.36 -9.25
N GLY A 125 8.06 -2.49 -9.88
CA GLY A 125 8.40 -3.59 -10.77
C GLY A 125 8.30 -4.96 -10.08
N ILE A 126 8.81 -5.09 -8.85
CA ILE A 126 8.75 -6.39 -8.14
C ILE A 126 7.34 -6.74 -7.63
N GLU A 127 6.55 -5.77 -7.14
CA GLU A 127 5.14 -6.01 -6.78
C GLU A 127 4.30 -6.35 -8.03
N MET A 128 4.63 -5.80 -9.21
CA MET A 128 4.00 -6.13 -10.50
C MET A 128 4.33 -7.55 -10.98
N TRP A 129 5.61 -7.93 -11.07
CA TRP A 129 5.99 -9.29 -11.52
C TRP A 129 5.40 -10.38 -10.62
N LEU A 130 5.38 -10.15 -9.31
CA LEU A 130 4.75 -11.07 -8.35
C LEU A 130 3.21 -11.08 -8.45
N ALA A 131 2.57 -10.07 -9.04
CA ALA A 131 1.14 -10.11 -9.34
C ALA A 131 0.86 -10.95 -10.60
N GLU A 132 1.65 -10.80 -11.65
CA GLU A 132 1.47 -11.55 -12.90
C GLU A 132 1.81 -13.05 -12.78
N ILE A 133 2.84 -13.42 -12.00
CA ILE A 133 3.12 -14.82 -11.68
C ILE A 133 1.96 -15.45 -10.88
N ARG A 134 1.38 -14.73 -9.91
CA ARG A 134 0.21 -15.22 -9.14
C ARG A 134 -1.06 -15.38 -9.97
N LYS A 135 -1.20 -14.65 -11.08
CA LYS A 135 -2.29 -14.84 -12.05
C LYS A 135 -2.05 -16.03 -12.99
N GLY A 136 -0.83 -16.54 -13.08
CA GLY A 136 -0.41 -17.53 -14.08
C GLY A 136 -0.12 -16.93 -15.46
N ASN A 137 -0.08 -15.60 -15.58
CA ASN A 137 0.17 -14.90 -16.85
C ASN A 137 1.66 -14.97 -17.27
N HIS A 138 2.56 -15.02 -16.29
CA HIS A 138 4.00 -15.14 -16.49
C HIS A 138 4.59 -16.23 -15.59
N ASN A 139 5.75 -16.75 -16.00
CA ASN A 139 6.62 -17.60 -15.20
C ASN A 139 8.03 -16.99 -15.14
N LEU A 140 8.94 -17.56 -14.33
CA LEU A 140 10.28 -17.01 -14.12
C LEU A 140 11.10 -16.87 -15.42
N ASP A 141 10.95 -17.78 -16.38
CA ASP A 141 11.65 -17.72 -17.67
C ASP A 141 11.09 -16.59 -18.55
N SER A 142 9.76 -16.42 -18.59
CA SER A 142 9.09 -15.31 -19.29
C SER A 142 9.40 -13.95 -18.67
N VAL A 143 9.57 -13.86 -17.34
CA VAL A 143 10.07 -12.63 -16.70
C VAL A 143 11.51 -12.34 -17.10
N ARG A 144 12.38 -13.36 -17.15
CA ARG A 144 13.77 -13.21 -17.63
C ARG A 144 13.82 -12.74 -19.08
N GLU A 145 13.01 -13.32 -19.96
CA GLU A 145 12.86 -12.90 -21.35
C GLU A 145 12.32 -11.46 -21.47
N SER A 146 11.35 -11.08 -20.64
CA SER A 146 10.80 -9.71 -20.61
C SER A 146 11.82 -8.68 -20.15
N ILE A 147 12.75 -9.04 -19.25
CA ILE A 147 13.88 -8.20 -18.86
C ILE A 147 14.90 -8.08 -20.00
N LEU A 148 15.24 -9.17 -20.68
CA LEU A 148 16.15 -9.16 -21.84
C LEU A 148 15.62 -8.33 -23.02
N ASN A 149 14.31 -8.39 -23.27
CA ASN A 149 13.63 -7.59 -24.29
C ASN A 149 13.30 -6.16 -23.83
N SER A 150 13.64 -5.77 -22.60
CA SER A 150 13.38 -4.43 -22.10
C SER A 150 14.32 -3.40 -22.75
N ARG A 151 13.79 -2.19 -22.97
CA ARG A 151 14.60 -1.03 -23.41
C ARG A 151 15.77 -0.74 -22.47
N GLU A 152 15.57 -0.96 -21.16
CA GLU A 152 16.62 -0.77 -20.13
C GLU A 152 17.81 -1.73 -20.33
N TYR A 153 17.55 -2.98 -20.71
CA TYR A 153 18.62 -3.93 -21.05
C TYR A 153 19.30 -3.56 -22.38
N GLN A 154 18.52 -3.17 -23.38
CA GLN A 154 19.03 -2.74 -24.70
C GLN A 154 19.90 -1.48 -24.61
N GLU A 155 19.54 -0.51 -23.77
CA GLU A 155 20.35 0.71 -23.52
C GLU A 155 21.60 0.42 -22.67
N ARG A 156 21.62 -0.68 -21.90
CA ARG A 156 22.79 -1.16 -21.15
C ARG A 156 23.79 -1.95 -22.01
N THR A 157 23.35 -2.55 -23.11
CA THR A 157 24.21 -3.27 -24.07
C THR A 157 24.51 -2.39 -25.29
N PRO A 158 25.74 -1.86 -25.47
CA PRO A 158 26.11 -1.15 -26.68
C PRO A 158 25.84 -2.01 -27.92
N SER A 159 25.19 -1.43 -28.93
CA SER A 159 24.73 -2.14 -30.11
C SER A 159 25.88 -2.51 -31.07
N ASP A 160 26.46 -3.69 -30.86
CA ASP A 160 27.32 -4.37 -31.84
C ASP A 160 26.46 -4.84 -33.03
N SER A 161 26.10 -3.91 -33.91
CA SER A 161 25.28 -4.15 -35.10
C SER A 161 26.12 -4.69 -36.27
N PRO A 162 25.78 -5.86 -36.84
CA PRO A 162 26.15 -6.21 -38.20
C PRO A 162 25.26 -5.42 -39.16
N SER A 163 25.85 -4.57 -40.00
CA SER A 163 25.11 -3.71 -40.93
C SER A 163 24.44 -4.48 -42.07
N GLN A 164 23.28 -3.98 -42.51
CA GLN A 164 22.90 -3.97 -43.94
C GLN A 164 22.40 -2.57 -44.33
N PRO A 165 22.54 -2.15 -45.61
CA PRO A 165 22.58 -0.73 -45.97
C PRO A 165 21.21 -0.13 -46.33
N ASP A 166 21.16 1.20 -46.34
CA ASP A 166 20.04 1.99 -46.85
C ASP A 166 19.78 1.78 -48.35
N GLU A 167 18.51 1.81 -48.75
CA GLU A 167 18.11 2.18 -50.11
C GLU A 167 16.81 3.00 -50.06
N GLN A 168 16.94 4.33 -50.07
CA GLN A 168 15.83 5.25 -50.32
C GLN A 168 15.80 5.61 -51.81
N ILE A 169 14.64 5.45 -52.46
CA ILE A 169 14.31 6.01 -53.77
C ILE A 169 12.96 6.73 -53.66
N VAL A 170 12.79 7.80 -54.42
CA VAL A 170 11.86 8.92 -54.16
C VAL A 170 11.12 9.32 -55.46
N GLU A 171 9.85 9.75 -55.32
CA GLU A 171 8.99 10.44 -56.34
C GLU A 171 8.54 9.58 -57.58
N GLU A 172 7.45 9.85 -58.32
CA GLU A 172 6.34 10.86 -58.31
C GLU A 172 5.04 10.25 -58.98
N PRO A 173 3.88 10.95 -59.14
CA PRO A 173 2.53 10.34 -59.26
C PRO A 173 1.77 10.47 -60.61
N GLY A 174 0.53 9.93 -60.64
CA GLY A 174 -0.59 10.23 -61.56
C GLY A 174 -1.91 9.70 -60.92
N SER A 175 -3.05 10.42 -60.87
CA SER A 175 -4.03 10.76 -61.95
C SER A 175 -4.68 9.51 -62.59
N GLU A 176 -6.00 9.36 -62.76
CA GLU A 176 -7.10 10.34 -62.98
C GLU A 176 -8.49 9.91 -62.41
N THR A 177 -9.48 10.83 -62.45
CA THR A 177 -10.98 10.71 -62.55
C THR A 177 -11.73 9.42 -62.16
N GLY A 178 -12.94 9.42 -61.58
CA GLY A 178 -13.97 10.44 -61.25
C GLY A 178 -15.04 9.76 -60.35
N ASP A 179 -16.27 10.23 -60.12
CA ASP A 179 -17.05 11.40 -60.57
C ASP A 179 -18.17 11.71 -59.53
N GLN A 180 -18.79 12.88 -59.56
CA GLN A 180 -19.93 13.31 -58.70
C GLN A 180 -21.03 13.95 -59.59
N PRO A 181 -22.32 14.12 -59.17
CA PRO A 181 -22.80 14.44 -57.82
C PRO A 181 -24.16 13.82 -57.39
N GLY A 182 -24.70 14.22 -56.22
CA GLY A 182 -26.08 13.95 -55.78
C GLY A 182 -26.51 14.82 -54.59
N GLN A 183 -27.65 15.52 -54.68
CA GLN A 183 -28.04 16.66 -53.82
C GLN A 183 -29.54 17.04 -54.03
N ILE A 184 -30.24 17.89 -53.26
CA ILE A 184 -29.86 18.76 -52.12
C ILE A 184 -30.67 18.38 -50.81
N PRO A 185 -31.49 19.19 -50.05
CA PRO A 185 -32.10 18.75 -48.77
C PRO A 185 -33.66 18.81 -48.77
N VAL A 186 -34.30 18.82 -47.57
CA VAL A 186 -35.42 19.72 -47.10
C VAL A 186 -36.21 19.09 -45.93
N ASP A 187 -36.48 19.92 -44.89
CA ASP A 187 -37.50 19.91 -43.81
C ASP A 187 -37.86 18.63 -43.01
N SER A 188 -38.25 18.65 -41.71
CA SER A 188 -38.95 19.56 -40.76
C SER A 188 -40.45 19.23 -40.57
N GLU A 189 -40.76 18.54 -39.47
CA GLU A 189 -42.04 18.38 -38.74
C GLU A 189 -41.63 17.56 -37.48
N GLU A 190 -41.86 17.92 -36.21
CA GLU A 190 -42.95 18.61 -35.51
C GLU A 190 -44.23 17.76 -35.36
N THR A 191 -44.22 16.88 -34.35
CA THR A 191 -45.45 16.43 -33.66
C THR A 191 -45.27 16.54 -32.15
N ASP A 192 -46.20 17.26 -31.53
CA ASP A 192 -46.32 17.62 -30.12
C ASP A 192 -47.01 16.50 -29.30
N GLN A 193 -47.15 16.73 -27.98
CA GLN A 193 -48.06 16.06 -27.03
C GLN A 193 -47.59 14.65 -26.57
N SER A 194 -47.11 14.45 -25.34
CA SER A 194 -47.63 14.82 -24.00
C SER A 194 -48.84 13.99 -23.55
N GLU A 195 -48.59 13.00 -22.69
CA GLU A 195 -49.56 12.59 -21.68
C GLU A 195 -48.81 12.32 -20.36
N VAL A 196 -49.34 12.84 -19.26
CA VAL A 196 -48.83 12.61 -17.91
C VAL A 196 -49.69 11.53 -17.28
N ILE A 197 -49.12 10.34 -17.08
CA ILE A 197 -49.66 9.37 -16.13
C ILE A 197 -48.62 9.18 -15.05
N ALA A 198 -48.88 9.82 -13.91
CA ALA A 198 -48.20 9.53 -12.66
C ALA A 198 -48.99 8.42 -11.97
N ASP A 199 -48.62 7.16 -12.22
CA ASP A 199 -49.14 6.04 -11.46
C ASP A 199 -48.51 6.06 -10.06
N GLU A 200 -49.14 6.83 -9.17
CA GLU A 200 -48.96 6.70 -7.73
C GLU A 200 -49.54 5.35 -7.28
N ASP A 201 -48.75 4.27 -7.41
CA ASP A 201 -48.96 2.97 -6.74
C ASP A 201 -48.72 3.11 -5.21
N GLY A 202 -49.43 4.07 -4.61
CA GLY A 202 -49.52 4.29 -3.18
C GLY A 202 -50.47 3.26 -2.56
N GLU A 203 -50.00 2.02 -2.37
CA GLU A 203 -50.64 1.09 -1.45
C GLU A 203 -50.60 1.66 -0.02
N ASN A 204 -51.66 2.39 0.34
CA ASN A 204 -51.89 2.95 1.67
C ASN A 204 -52.16 1.83 2.71
N ASP A 205 -51.10 1.15 3.19
CA ASP A 205 -51.14 0.28 4.39
C ASP A 205 -51.06 1.08 5.72
N GLU A 206 -51.42 2.37 5.70
CA GLU A 206 -51.50 3.26 6.88
C GLU A 206 -52.84 3.15 7.64
N SER A 207 -53.27 1.93 8.01
CA SER A 207 -54.32 1.79 9.04
C SER A 207 -54.30 0.49 9.85
N GLU A 208 -53.13 -0.02 10.24
CA GLU A 208 -53.04 -0.91 11.41
C GLU A 208 -51.62 -0.88 12.01
N ALA A 209 -51.44 -0.01 13.02
CA ALA A 209 -50.21 0.07 13.79
C ALA A 209 -49.99 -1.22 14.60
N ILE A 210 -48.76 -1.74 14.54
CA ILE A 210 -48.30 -2.85 15.38
C ILE A 210 -48.49 -2.46 16.85
N SER A 211 -49.04 -3.33 17.70
CA SER A 211 -49.25 -2.99 19.11
C SER A 211 -47.95 -2.52 19.78
N GLU A 212 -48.07 -1.62 20.75
CA GLU A 212 -46.89 -1.11 21.47
C GLU A 212 -46.10 -2.25 22.15
N GLU A 213 -46.79 -3.31 22.54
CA GLU A 213 -46.26 -4.55 23.08
C GLU A 213 -45.39 -5.30 22.05
N ALA A 214 -45.93 -5.59 20.86
CA ALA A 214 -45.17 -6.24 19.78
C ALA A 214 -44.00 -5.37 19.27
N GLN A 215 -44.12 -4.03 19.33
CA GLN A 215 -43.01 -3.13 19.04
C GLN A 215 -41.91 -3.16 20.11
N GLN A 216 -42.25 -3.28 21.40
CA GLN A 216 -41.29 -3.46 22.49
C GLN A 216 -40.58 -4.82 22.41
N VAL A 217 -41.30 -5.90 22.06
CA VAL A 217 -40.70 -7.22 21.82
C VAL A 217 -39.70 -7.17 20.66
N ALA A 218 -40.08 -6.56 19.53
CA ALA A 218 -39.18 -6.40 18.38
C ALA A 218 -37.89 -5.64 18.74
N GLN A 219 -38.01 -4.54 19.51
CA GLN A 219 -36.86 -3.75 19.97
C GLN A 219 -35.96 -4.57 20.93
N THR A 220 -36.56 -5.30 21.87
CA THR A 220 -35.83 -6.14 22.84
C THR A 220 -35.05 -7.27 22.17
N GLN A 221 -35.64 -7.97 21.19
CA GLN A 221 -34.93 -9.02 20.44
C GLN A 221 -33.81 -8.43 19.57
N TYR A 222 -34.02 -7.25 18.98
CA TYR A 222 -32.99 -6.53 18.23
C TYR A 222 -31.80 -6.12 19.12
N GLU A 223 -32.05 -5.53 20.30
CA GLU A 223 -31.00 -5.17 21.27
C GLU A 223 -30.23 -6.40 21.75
N LYS A 224 -30.93 -7.51 22.03
CA LYS A 224 -30.31 -8.79 22.36
C LYS A 224 -29.41 -9.31 21.23
N MET A 225 -29.85 -9.23 19.97
CA MET A 225 -29.03 -9.62 18.82
C MET A 225 -27.79 -8.73 18.66
N LEU A 226 -27.89 -7.41 18.92
CA LEU A 226 -26.72 -6.54 18.95
C LEU A 226 -25.73 -6.90 20.06
N ALA A 227 -26.24 -7.25 21.25
CA ALA A 227 -25.41 -7.71 22.38
C ALA A 227 -24.72 -9.06 22.10
N GLU A 228 -25.40 -10.00 21.44
CA GLU A 228 -24.81 -11.28 20.99
C GLU A 228 -23.71 -11.08 19.93
N ILE A 229 -23.82 -10.05 19.08
CA ILE A 229 -22.81 -9.64 18.10
C ILE A 229 -21.72 -8.75 18.75
N GLY A 230 -21.98 -8.23 19.95
CA GLY A 230 -21.09 -7.38 20.74
C GLY A 230 -20.97 -5.92 20.27
N ILE A 231 -21.83 -5.44 19.36
CA ILE A 231 -21.63 -4.16 18.66
C ILE A 231 -22.75 -3.15 18.95
N PRO A 232 -22.42 -1.88 19.27
CA PRO A 232 -23.41 -0.87 19.61
C PRO A 232 -24.30 -0.47 18.42
N ASP A 233 -25.47 0.10 18.72
CA ASP A 233 -26.39 0.61 17.70
C ASP A 233 -25.82 1.87 17.02
N PHE A 234 -25.56 1.78 15.71
CA PHE A 234 -25.10 2.89 14.88
C PHE A 234 -26.21 3.48 13.98
N THR A 235 -27.47 3.00 14.06
CA THR A 235 -28.56 3.37 13.13
C THR A 235 -28.83 4.87 13.01
N ASN A 236 -28.54 5.65 14.06
CA ASN A 236 -28.62 7.11 14.09
C ASN A 236 -27.29 7.79 14.49
N ASN A 237 -26.17 7.05 14.51
CA ASN A 237 -24.89 7.55 15.04
C ASN A 237 -24.13 8.36 13.97
N ARG A 238 -24.02 9.68 14.20
CA ARG A 238 -23.37 10.63 13.29
C ARG A 238 -21.84 10.49 13.23
N ASP A 239 -21.24 9.84 14.23
CA ASP A 239 -19.79 9.67 14.33
C ASP A 239 -19.28 8.42 13.61
N TYR A 240 -20.18 7.55 13.12
CA TYR A 240 -19.84 6.35 12.35
C TYR A 240 -19.06 6.68 11.07
N ASP A 241 -19.60 7.51 10.17
CA ASP A 241 -18.89 7.88 8.94
C ASP A 241 -17.55 8.58 9.20
N PRO A 242 -17.45 9.60 10.08
CA PRO A 242 -16.16 10.19 10.46
C PRO A 242 -15.14 9.17 10.96
N ALA A 243 -15.57 8.19 11.79
CA ALA A 243 -14.68 7.15 12.30
C ALA A 243 -14.19 6.21 11.19
N ILE A 244 -15.06 5.74 10.30
CA ILE A 244 -14.66 4.89 9.16
C ILE A 244 -13.76 5.66 8.18
N ARG A 245 -14.04 6.94 7.90
CA ARG A 245 -13.16 7.82 7.11
C ARG A 245 -11.79 8.01 7.78
N ALA A 246 -11.75 8.15 9.11
CA ALA A 246 -10.51 8.22 9.86
C ALA A 246 -9.71 6.90 9.80
N GLY A 247 -10.37 5.74 9.86
CA GLY A 247 -9.73 4.43 9.64
C GLY A 247 -9.18 4.26 8.22
N HIS A 248 -9.90 4.76 7.22
CA HIS A 248 -9.40 4.84 5.85
C HIS A 248 -8.09 5.65 5.78
N GLU A 249 -8.02 6.82 6.42
CA GLU A 249 -6.80 7.66 6.47
C GLU A 249 -5.62 6.97 7.18
N VAL A 250 -5.86 6.28 8.30
CA VAL A 250 -4.80 5.52 9.02
C VAL A 250 -4.11 4.52 8.09
N LEU A 251 -4.91 3.71 7.39
CA LEU A 251 -4.42 2.65 6.48
C LEU A 251 -4.12 3.13 5.05
N LYS A 252 -4.20 4.45 4.76
CA LYS A 252 -3.93 4.96 3.41
C LYS A 252 -2.44 4.83 3.08
N LYS A 253 -2.07 3.77 2.34
CA LYS A 253 -0.71 3.52 1.83
C LYS A 253 -0.36 4.51 0.72
N ASP A 254 -1.25 4.64 -0.27
CA ASP A 254 -1.08 5.44 -1.49
C ASP A 254 -2.39 6.13 -1.91
N TRP A 255 -2.41 6.88 -3.01
CA TRP A 255 -3.63 7.55 -3.50
C TRP A 255 -4.57 6.66 -4.32
N ILE A 256 -4.07 5.53 -4.86
CA ILE A 256 -4.83 4.62 -5.74
C ILE A 256 -5.39 3.41 -4.97
N SER A 257 -4.74 2.99 -3.88
CA SER A 257 -5.08 1.73 -3.20
C SER A 257 -6.36 1.86 -2.34
N PRO A 258 -7.43 1.08 -2.62
CA PRO A 258 -8.67 1.16 -1.87
C PRO A 258 -8.51 0.54 -0.48
N SER A 259 -8.44 1.39 0.55
CA SER A 259 -8.37 0.95 1.95
C SER A 259 -9.55 0.05 2.31
N VAL A 260 -9.31 -0.94 3.18
CA VAL A 260 -10.32 -1.92 3.64
C VAL A 260 -11.57 -1.22 4.20
N PHE A 261 -11.40 -0.05 4.82
CA PHE A 261 -12.48 0.75 5.37
C PHE A 261 -13.49 1.30 4.34
N SER A 262 -13.12 1.41 3.06
CA SER A 262 -13.99 1.94 1.99
C SER A 262 -15.30 1.14 1.82
N LYS A 263 -15.27 -0.17 2.08
CA LYS A 263 -16.44 -1.06 2.01
C LYS A 263 -17.51 -0.69 3.03
N PHE A 264 -17.11 -0.22 4.21
CA PHE A 264 -18.03 0.17 5.30
C PHE A 264 -18.67 1.54 5.09
N LEU A 265 -18.28 2.31 4.07
CA LEU A 265 -19.01 3.50 3.60
C LEU A 265 -19.94 3.20 2.41
N SER A 266 -20.02 1.94 1.99
CA SER A 266 -20.71 1.54 0.76
C SER A 266 -21.37 0.16 0.90
N THR A 267 -20.75 -0.90 0.37
CA THR A 267 -21.33 -2.24 0.25
C THR A 267 -21.59 -2.95 1.57
N LYS A 268 -20.96 -2.52 2.67
CA LYS A 268 -21.08 -3.10 4.02
C LYS A 268 -21.39 -2.05 5.09
N TYR A 269 -22.17 -1.02 4.74
CA TYR A 269 -22.56 0.06 5.65
C TYR A 269 -23.38 -0.45 6.85
N ILE A 270 -22.74 -0.54 8.03
CA ILE A 270 -23.31 -1.16 9.24
C ILE A 270 -24.64 -0.52 9.68
N PRO A 271 -24.84 0.81 9.70
CA PRO A 271 -26.11 1.41 10.09
C PRO A 271 -27.30 0.97 9.23
N SER A 272 -27.08 0.73 7.93
CA SER A 272 -28.12 0.17 7.04
C SER A 272 -28.39 -1.29 7.36
N LEU A 273 -27.35 -2.13 7.57
CA LEU A 273 -27.52 -3.52 7.96
C LEU A 273 -28.28 -3.66 9.30
N GLN A 274 -27.97 -2.80 10.28
CA GLN A 274 -28.69 -2.70 11.55
C GLN A 274 -30.15 -2.25 11.34
N LYS A 275 -30.41 -1.20 10.54
CA LYS A 275 -31.77 -0.75 10.22
C LYS A 275 -32.58 -1.83 9.49
N ASN A 276 -31.96 -2.60 8.61
CA ASN A 276 -32.58 -3.72 7.90
C ASN A 276 -32.93 -4.88 8.86
N LEU A 277 -32.05 -5.23 9.80
CA LEU A 277 -32.35 -6.22 10.85
C LEU A 277 -33.50 -5.75 11.74
N LYS A 278 -33.49 -4.49 12.17
CA LYS A 278 -34.54 -3.86 12.98
C LYS A 278 -35.91 -3.87 12.28
N ASN A 279 -35.94 -3.53 11.00
CA ASN A 279 -37.15 -3.57 10.18
C ASN A 279 -37.62 -5.02 9.93
N ALA A 280 -36.71 -5.97 9.72
CA ALA A 280 -37.05 -7.38 9.58
C ALA A 280 -37.70 -7.94 10.86
N GLN A 281 -37.16 -7.61 12.05
CA GLN A 281 -37.75 -8.01 13.32
C GLN A 281 -39.15 -7.39 13.51
N LYS A 282 -39.32 -6.09 13.25
CA LYS A 282 -40.65 -5.46 13.29
C LYS A 282 -41.66 -6.11 12.34
N LYS A 283 -41.24 -6.52 11.13
CA LYS A 283 -42.12 -7.24 10.20
C LYS A 283 -42.44 -8.65 10.68
N TYR A 284 -41.50 -9.35 11.30
CA TYR A 284 -41.73 -10.66 11.92
C TYR A 284 -42.79 -10.55 13.03
N GLU A 285 -42.66 -9.63 13.98
CA GLU A 285 -43.68 -9.48 15.04
C GLU A 285 -45.06 -9.05 14.48
N LYS A 286 -45.14 -8.15 13.47
CA LYS A 286 -46.41 -7.80 12.78
C LYS A 286 -47.10 -9.03 12.15
N LEU A 287 -46.35 -10.07 11.79
CA LEU A 287 -46.89 -11.30 11.20
C LEU A 287 -47.25 -12.36 12.25
N VAL A 288 -46.50 -12.42 13.36
CA VAL A 288 -46.83 -13.24 14.54
C VAL A 288 -48.12 -12.73 15.20
N GLU A 289 -48.23 -11.42 15.44
CA GLU A 289 -49.41 -10.76 15.99
C GLU A 289 -50.66 -11.01 15.14
N LYS A 290 -50.54 -10.93 13.81
CA LYS A 290 -51.64 -11.21 12.87
C LYS A 290 -51.80 -12.70 12.54
N ASN A 291 -51.05 -13.59 13.22
CA ASN A 291 -51.03 -15.04 13.05
C ASN A 291 -50.99 -15.50 11.56
N LYS A 292 -50.21 -14.81 10.72
CA LYS A 292 -50.18 -15.06 9.26
C LYS A 292 -49.26 -16.25 8.92
N THR A 293 -49.83 -17.45 8.95
CA THR A 293 -49.19 -18.70 8.52
C THR A 293 -49.14 -18.87 7.00
N ASP A 294 -50.09 -18.27 6.27
CA ASP A 294 -50.36 -18.64 4.88
C ASP A 294 -49.92 -17.54 3.89
N LYS A 295 -49.28 -17.94 2.78
CA LYS A 295 -48.95 -17.04 1.67
C LYS A 295 -50.07 -16.94 0.66
N PHE A 296 -50.52 -15.71 0.36
CA PHE A 296 -51.53 -15.48 -0.66
C PHE A 296 -50.94 -15.71 -2.06
N LEU A 297 -51.38 -16.76 -2.76
CA LEU A 297 -50.88 -17.17 -4.08
C LEU A 297 -49.35 -17.39 -4.14
N GLY A 298 -48.71 -17.70 -3.00
CA GLY A 298 -47.25 -17.80 -2.88
C GLY A 298 -46.51 -16.45 -2.79
N LEU A 299 -47.23 -15.33 -2.92
CA LEU A 299 -46.73 -13.97 -2.75
C LEU A 299 -46.88 -13.52 -1.28
N GLY A 300 -46.06 -12.53 -0.90
CA GLY A 300 -46.01 -12.01 0.47
C GLY A 300 -45.11 -12.83 1.42
N ASP A 301 -45.01 -12.32 2.65
CA ASP A 301 -44.23 -12.93 3.74
C ASP A 301 -45.18 -13.55 4.77
N ASP A 302 -44.94 -14.82 5.09
CA ASP A 302 -45.48 -15.52 6.26
C ASP A 302 -44.48 -15.44 7.43
N ILE A 303 -44.86 -15.96 8.61
CA ILE A 303 -44.00 -15.99 9.81
C ILE A 303 -42.66 -16.71 9.54
N GLU A 304 -42.64 -17.82 8.78
CA GLU A 304 -41.42 -18.60 8.53
C GLU A 304 -40.43 -17.86 7.61
N SER A 305 -40.93 -17.25 6.54
CA SER A 305 -40.12 -16.47 5.60
C SER A 305 -39.69 -15.12 6.17
N ALA A 306 -40.49 -14.48 7.02
CA ALA A 306 -40.05 -13.34 7.82
C ALA A 306 -38.92 -13.74 8.79
N GLY A 307 -39.05 -14.90 9.46
CA GLY A 307 -37.99 -15.46 10.31
C GLY A 307 -36.69 -15.73 9.54
N LYS A 308 -36.78 -16.28 8.32
CA LYS A 308 -35.63 -16.45 7.42
C LYS A 308 -34.99 -15.10 7.05
N LYS A 309 -35.79 -14.07 6.74
CA LYS A 309 -35.28 -12.71 6.46
C LYS A 309 -34.57 -12.08 7.66
N VAL A 310 -35.04 -12.29 8.89
CA VAL A 310 -34.32 -11.90 10.12
C VAL A 310 -32.96 -12.61 10.21
N GLN A 311 -32.93 -13.94 10.03
CA GLN A 311 -31.69 -14.71 10.07
C GLN A 311 -30.69 -14.31 8.97
N GLU A 312 -31.17 -13.98 7.77
CA GLU A 312 -30.32 -13.45 6.69
C GLU A 312 -29.77 -12.06 7.00
N ALA A 313 -30.59 -11.15 7.52
CA ALA A 313 -30.16 -9.82 7.92
C ALA A 313 -29.10 -9.90 9.04
N ARG A 314 -29.31 -10.80 10.01
CA ARG A 314 -28.34 -11.10 11.08
C ARG A 314 -27.02 -11.62 10.51
N LYS A 315 -27.03 -12.63 9.63
CA LYS A 315 -25.81 -13.17 8.99
C LYS A 315 -25.05 -12.12 8.17
N LYS A 316 -25.77 -11.25 7.45
CA LYS A 316 -25.19 -10.13 6.68
C LYS A 316 -24.53 -9.10 7.61
N LEU A 317 -25.14 -8.80 8.76
CA LEU A 317 -24.54 -7.96 9.80
C LEU A 317 -23.31 -8.63 10.43
N GLU A 318 -23.41 -9.89 10.89
CA GLU A 318 -22.31 -10.66 11.47
C GLU A 318 -21.06 -10.73 10.54
N SER A 319 -21.26 -10.96 9.23
CA SER A 319 -20.19 -10.95 8.24
C SER A 319 -19.54 -9.57 8.04
N ALA A 320 -20.33 -8.49 8.05
CA ALA A 320 -19.78 -7.14 7.96
C ALA A 320 -19.03 -6.76 9.25
N CYS A 321 -19.53 -7.18 10.41
CA CYS A 321 -18.93 -6.96 11.72
C CYS A 321 -17.57 -7.68 11.89
N SER A 322 -17.43 -8.91 11.39
CA SER A 322 -16.17 -9.66 11.47
C SER A 322 -15.10 -9.14 10.51
N GLU A 323 -15.48 -8.63 9.33
CA GLU A 323 -14.54 -7.90 8.47
C GLU A 323 -14.15 -6.53 9.06
N LEU A 324 -15.06 -5.86 9.78
CA LEU A 324 -14.77 -4.61 10.45
C LEU A 324 -13.80 -4.81 11.62
N SER A 325 -13.93 -5.86 12.42
CA SER A 325 -12.98 -6.13 13.51
C SER A 325 -11.57 -6.44 13.00
N VAL A 326 -11.43 -7.14 11.87
CA VAL A 326 -10.14 -7.32 11.18
C VAL A 326 -9.57 -5.98 10.69
N ALA A 327 -10.39 -5.10 10.11
CA ALA A 327 -9.94 -3.77 9.68
C ALA A 327 -9.51 -2.89 10.87
N LEU A 328 -10.21 -2.96 12.01
CA LEU A 328 -9.83 -2.30 13.25
C LEU A 328 -8.50 -2.83 13.81
N GLN A 329 -8.29 -4.15 13.81
CA GLN A 329 -7.03 -4.76 14.23
C GLN A 329 -5.86 -4.34 13.33
N GLN A 330 -6.08 -4.22 12.02
CA GLN A 330 -5.09 -3.64 11.09
C GLN A 330 -4.78 -2.17 11.42
N ALA A 331 -5.80 -1.37 11.72
CA ALA A 331 -5.61 0.04 12.11
C ALA A 331 -4.86 0.20 13.46
N ASP A 332 -5.13 -0.66 14.45
CA ASP A 332 -4.37 -0.71 15.71
C ASP A 332 -2.90 -1.08 15.47
N SER A 333 -2.66 -2.06 14.60
CA SER A 333 -1.32 -2.51 14.24
C SER A 333 -0.52 -1.40 13.54
N ALA A 334 -1.16 -0.68 12.63
CA ALA A 334 -0.60 0.51 11.98
C ALA A 334 -0.35 1.65 12.99
N ALA A 335 -1.27 1.90 13.92
CA ALA A 335 -1.12 2.93 14.95
C ALA A 335 0.10 2.67 15.86
N ASN A 336 0.33 1.41 16.27
CA ASN A 336 1.54 1.03 17.01
C ASN A 336 2.82 1.32 16.20
N ILE A 337 2.83 1.05 14.89
CA ILE A 337 3.94 1.40 14.00
C ILE A 337 4.14 2.92 13.91
N PHE A 338 3.08 3.72 13.75
CA PHE A 338 3.18 5.19 13.74
C PHE A 338 3.64 5.76 15.09
N GLN A 339 3.29 5.14 16.22
CA GLN A 339 3.77 5.52 17.54
C GLN A 339 5.28 5.28 17.68
N SER A 340 5.78 4.11 17.26
CA SER A 340 7.21 3.78 17.24
C SER A 340 8.00 4.66 16.27
N ASN A 341 7.50 4.87 15.05
CA ASN A 341 8.11 5.74 14.05
C ASN A 341 8.22 7.18 14.54
N ARG A 342 7.16 7.72 15.17
CA ARG A 342 7.21 9.04 15.80
C ARG A 342 8.29 9.13 16.86
N ALA A 343 8.40 8.15 17.75
CA ALA A 343 9.45 8.13 18.77
C ALA A 343 10.86 8.12 18.15
N LEU A 344 11.09 7.28 17.14
CA LEU A 344 12.34 7.21 16.38
C LEU A 344 12.69 8.55 15.70
N TYR A 345 11.73 9.19 15.04
CA TYR A 345 11.94 10.48 14.37
C TYR A 345 12.17 11.61 15.37
N THR A 346 11.49 11.62 16.53
CA THR A 346 11.74 12.59 17.60
C THR A 346 13.15 12.43 18.18
N VAL A 347 13.63 11.20 18.40
CA VAL A 347 15.02 10.95 18.85
C VAL A 347 16.04 11.41 17.79
N ARG A 348 15.78 11.14 16.50
CA ARG A 348 16.64 11.61 15.40
C ARG A 348 16.66 13.14 15.30
N LEU A 349 15.51 13.80 15.46
CA LEU A 349 15.41 15.25 15.48
C LEU A 349 16.17 15.85 16.67
N ALA A 350 16.00 15.30 17.88
CA ALA A 350 16.70 15.74 19.07
C ALA A 350 18.23 15.59 18.97
N ARG A 351 18.73 14.56 18.27
CA ARG A 351 20.17 14.44 17.95
C ARG A 351 20.64 15.59 17.06
N LEU A 352 19.93 15.87 15.96
CA LEU A 352 20.28 16.96 15.03
C LEU A 352 20.18 18.33 15.71
N GLU A 353 19.22 18.53 16.61
CA GLU A 353 19.11 19.74 17.42
C GLU A 353 20.19 19.86 18.51
N GLN A 354 20.78 18.75 18.96
CA GLN A 354 21.98 18.77 19.81
C GLN A 354 23.24 19.08 18.98
N GLU A 355 23.32 18.55 17.76
CA GLU A 355 24.42 18.76 16.81
C GLU A 355 24.49 20.22 16.36
N LEU A 356 23.35 20.80 15.97
CA LEU A 356 23.20 22.22 15.66
C LEU A 356 23.65 23.13 16.83
N LYS A 357 23.41 22.72 18.08
CA LYS A 357 23.87 23.45 19.29
C LYS A 357 25.36 23.29 19.58
N ARG A 358 26.03 22.27 19.02
CA ARG A 358 27.49 22.09 19.14
C ARG A 358 28.26 22.92 18.12
N LEU A 359 27.64 23.29 16.99
CA LEU A 359 28.20 24.17 15.96
C LEU A 359 28.28 25.65 16.36
N GLY A 360 28.01 25.99 17.62
CA GLY A 360 28.32 27.30 18.19
C GLY A 360 27.47 28.45 17.63
N ASP A 361 28.16 29.53 17.23
CA ASP A 361 27.57 30.81 16.90
C ASP A 361 26.80 30.75 15.55
N PRO A 362 25.52 31.18 15.48
CA PRO A 362 24.76 31.29 14.24
C PRO A 362 25.45 32.11 13.14
N ASP A 363 26.31 33.08 13.50
CA ASP A 363 26.97 33.98 12.56
C ASP A 363 28.40 33.53 12.15
N ASP A 364 28.92 32.42 12.70
CA ASP A 364 30.22 31.85 12.28
C ASP A 364 30.15 31.31 10.85
N SER A 365 30.82 31.98 9.91
CA SER A 365 30.82 31.64 8.50
C SER A 365 31.53 30.31 8.18
N SER A 366 32.41 29.81 9.05
CA SER A 366 33.14 28.55 8.83
C SER A 366 32.24 27.32 8.98
N THR A 367 31.26 27.39 9.89
CA THR A 367 30.33 26.30 10.23
C THR A 367 28.93 26.47 9.59
N ALA A 368 28.67 27.59 8.90
CA ALA A 368 27.39 27.89 8.26
C ALA A 368 26.92 26.81 7.27
N SER A 369 27.82 26.30 6.42
CA SER A 369 27.53 25.22 5.45
C SER A 369 27.21 23.88 6.09
N GLU A 370 27.52 23.70 7.38
CA GLU A 370 27.16 22.50 8.14
C GLU A 370 25.83 22.70 8.89
N ARG A 371 25.62 23.87 9.50
CA ARG A 371 24.31 24.28 10.06
C ARG A 371 23.20 24.15 9.02
N GLN A 372 23.42 24.64 7.80
CA GLN A 372 22.43 24.57 6.71
C GLN A 372 22.06 23.12 6.35
N ARG A 373 23.05 22.25 6.14
CA ARG A 373 22.82 20.82 5.82
C ARG A 373 22.08 20.08 6.93
N ILE A 374 22.38 20.41 8.20
CA ILE A 374 21.63 19.87 9.35
C ILE A 374 20.17 20.34 9.32
N ILE A 375 19.92 21.64 9.15
CA ILE A 375 18.57 22.23 9.08
C ILE A 375 17.76 21.60 7.94
N GLU A 376 18.34 21.47 6.75
CA GLU A 376 17.72 20.80 5.60
C GLU A 376 17.36 19.34 5.92
N SER A 377 18.25 18.59 6.57
CA SER A 377 17.98 17.21 6.99
C SER A 377 16.85 17.08 8.03
N MET A 378 16.61 18.13 8.82
CA MET A 378 15.54 18.16 9.84
C MET A 378 14.14 18.37 9.23
N ILE A 379 14.02 18.98 8.05
CA ILE A 379 12.74 19.24 7.37
C ILE A 379 11.95 17.95 7.12
N PRO A 380 12.46 16.94 6.37
CA PRO A 380 11.71 15.71 6.10
C PRO A 380 11.49 14.83 7.35
N ILE A 381 12.24 15.06 8.44
CA ILE A 381 12.02 14.38 9.72
C ILE A 381 10.82 15.01 10.44
N ARG A 382 10.73 16.35 10.46
CA ARG A 382 9.57 17.08 11.00
C ARG A 382 8.30 16.80 10.19
N GLU A 383 8.41 16.65 8.87
CA GLU A 383 7.32 16.19 7.99
C GLU A 383 6.78 14.82 8.43
N LYS A 384 7.67 13.83 8.62
CA LYS A 384 7.30 12.47 9.01
C LYS A 384 6.76 12.36 10.45
N ILE A 385 7.20 13.23 11.36
CA ILE A 385 6.58 13.36 12.70
C ILE A 385 5.12 13.81 12.55
N LYS A 386 4.84 14.84 11.74
CA LYS A 386 3.48 15.34 11.51
C LYS A 386 2.55 14.29 10.89
N ASP A 387 3.00 13.52 9.90
CA ASP A 387 2.19 12.42 9.32
C ASP A 387 1.87 11.34 10.38
N CYS A 388 2.86 10.93 11.18
CA CYS A 388 2.63 9.98 12.27
C CYS A 388 1.61 10.52 13.29
N GLU A 389 1.72 11.79 13.69
CA GLU A 389 0.78 12.43 14.62
C GLU A 389 -0.63 12.60 14.03
N HIS A 390 -0.73 12.97 12.75
CA HIS A 390 -1.98 13.04 12.02
C HIS A 390 -2.67 11.68 12.01
N ARG A 391 -1.98 10.61 11.59
CA ARG A 391 -2.54 9.25 11.56
C ARG A 391 -2.90 8.73 12.95
N LEU A 392 -2.09 9.00 13.98
CA LEU A 392 -2.44 8.68 15.37
C LEU A 392 -3.70 9.43 15.85
N SER A 393 -3.91 10.68 15.42
CA SER A 393 -5.15 11.41 15.72
C SER A 393 -6.38 10.78 15.05
N LYS A 394 -6.23 10.29 13.81
CA LYS A 394 -7.29 9.60 13.06
C LYS A 394 -7.60 8.23 13.66
N HIS A 395 -6.58 7.48 14.10
CA HIS A 395 -6.77 6.24 14.86
C HIS A 395 -7.53 6.48 16.17
N LYS A 396 -7.21 7.57 16.88
CA LYS A 396 -7.95 7.96 18.11
C LYS A 396 -9.43 8.27 17.84
N ILE A 397 -9.76 8.89 16.70
CA ILE A 397 -11.15 9.14 16.28
C ILE A 397 -11.86 7.81 15.97
N LEU A 398 -11.24 6.94 15.16
CA LEU A 398 -11.74 5.59 14.87
C LEU A 398 -12.04 4.80 16.17
N ARG A 399 -11.07 4.73 17.08
CA ARG A 399 -11.20 4.03 18.37
C ARG A 399 -12.05 4.76 19.41
N ALA A 400 -12.52 5.99 19.17
CA ALA A 400 -13.53 6.61 20.02
C ALA A 400 -14.92 6.01 19.78
N VAL A 401 -15.23 5.64 18.54
CA VAL A 401 -16.54 5.10 18.11
C VAL A 401 -16.58 3.56 18.17
N PHE A 402 -15.48 2.89 17.85
CA PHE A 402 -15.35 1.43 17.93
C PHE A 402 -14.61 0.97 19.19
N LYS A 403 -15.10 1.43 20.34
CA LYS A 403 -14.62 1.04 21.67
C LYS A 403 -15.56 0.01 22.29
N GLN A 404 -15.04 -1.22 22.40
CA GLN A 404 -15.44 -2.25 23.35
C GLN A 404 -14.36 -2.27 24.43
#